data_AF-A0A2V8ML39-F1
#
_entry.id   AF-A0A2V8ML39-F1
#
_cell.length_a   1.000
_cell.length_b   1.000
_cell.length_c   1.000
_cell.angle_alpha   90.00
_cell.angle_beta   90.00
_cell.angle_gamma   90.00
#
_symmetry.space_group_name_H-M   'P 1'
#
loop_
_entity.id
_entity.type
_entity.pdbx_description
1 polymer ?
#
loop_
_entity_poly.entity_id
_entity_poly.type
_entity_poly.pdbx_seq_one_letter_code
_entity_poly.pdbx_strand_id
1 'polypeptide(L)'
;DPAGDGKTAIRLGAGIAHDFIRMDLHENTSSVAPFRLTVTPSVVSLDNPFPNGSPFPYNFDSARPTFPSEPLYQGFFPIPPDLKTTEQYSWNFGIQRQVTPSLFVSGTYVGTHLIHTWSAVDLNPGLFIPGNCVAGQYGLTSSGPCTQSNNVNQRRLLQLTNPNAAKVNTLGSMEQLDDGGTMR
;
A
#
# COMPACT_ATOMS: atom_id res chain seq x y z
N ASP A 1 -21.92 -24.93 -35.63
CA ASP A 1 -23.11 -24.20 -36.07
C ASP A 1 -24.33 -24.75 -35.32
N PRO A 2 -24.99 -23.96 -34.47
CA PRO A 2 -26.10 -24.43 -33.62
C PRO A 2 -27.40 -24.76 -34.38
N ALA A 3 -27.59 -24.19 -35.57
CA ALA A 3 -28.82 -24.37 -36.36
C ALA A 3 -28.69 -25.44 -37.47
N GLY A 4 -27.48 -25.93 -37.73
CA GLY A 4 -27.19 -26.93 -38.77
C GLY A 4 -27.25 -26.40 -40.21
N ASP A 5 -27.38 -25.08 -40.40
CA ASP A 5 -27.52 -24.40 -41.69
C ASP A 5 -26.20 -23.84 -42.26
N GLY A 6 -25.10 -23.94 -41.52
CA GLY A 6 -23.77 -23.42 -41.85
C GLY A 6 -23.64 -21.90 -41.74
N LYS A 7 -24.67 -21.18 -41.29
CA LYS A 7 -24.74 -19.71 -41.35
C LYS A 7 -24.43 -19.02 -40.02
N THR A 8 -24.30 -19.79 -38.94
CA THR A 8 -24.05 -19.25 -37.59
C THR A 8 -22.73 -19.76 -37.03
N ALA A 9 -21.88 -18.82 -36.62
CA ALA A 9 -20.66 -19.09 -35.87
C ALA A 9 -20.74 -18.45 -34.48
N ILE A 10 -20.48 -19.26 -33.46
CA ILE A 10 -20.37 -18.82 -32.07
C ILE A 10 -18.95 -19.13 -31.61
N ARG A 11 -18.32 -18.16 -30.96
CA ARG A 11 -17.00 -18.27 -30.34
C ARG A 11 -17.11 -17.86 -28.88
N LEU A 12 -16.52 -18.65 -28.01
CA LEU A 12 -16.42 -18.39 -26.58
C LEU A 12 -15.00 -18.70 -26.15
N GLY A 13 -14.39 -17.81 -25.38
CA GLY A 13 -13.10 -18.02 -24.76
C GLY A 13 -13.08 -17.45 -23.34
N ALA A 14 -12.38 -18.13 -22.45
CA ALA A 14 -12.11 -17.64 -21.10
C ALA A 14 -10.68 -18.03 -20.70
N GLY A 15 -10.06 -17.23 -19.84
CA GLY A 15 -8.70 -17.47 -19.37
C GLY A 15 -8.45 -16.80 -18.03
N ILE A 16 -7.48 -17.37 -17.30
CA ILE A 16 -6.96 -16.84 -16.05
C ILE A 16 -5.47 -16.61 -16.25
N ALA A 17 -5.03 -15.38 -15.97
CA ALA A 17 -3.61 -15.02 -15.89
C ALA A 17 -3.27 -14.69 -14.44
N HIS A 18 -2.09 -15.12 -14.00
CA HIS A 18 -1.56 -14.81 -12.68
C HIS A 18 -0.34 -13.93 -12.85
N ASP A 19 -0.17 -12.98 -11.94
CA ASP A 19 1.09 -12.26 -11.78
C ASP A 19 2.05 -13.06 -10.88
N PHE A 20 3.34 -12.73 -10.95
CA PHE A 20 4.37 -13.25 -10.05
C PHE A 20 4.88 -12.14 -9.13
N ILE A 21 5.26 -12.50 -7.90
CA ILE A 21 5.90 -11.56 -6.98
C ILE A 21 7.27 -11.22 -7.55
N ARG A 22 7.39 -10.01 -8.07
CA ARG A 22 8.64 -9.48 -8.60
C ARG A 22 9.58 -9.09 -7.45
N MET A 23 10.89 -9.25 -7.65
CA MET A 23 11.89 -8.97 -6.62
C MET A 23 11.97 -7.49 -6.24
N ASP A 24 11.55 -6.59 -7.14
CA ASP A 24 11.47 -5.14 -6.89
C ASP A 24 10.52 -4.77 -5.74
N LEU A 25 9.62 -5.67 -5.35
CA LEU A 25 8.83 -5.53 -4.12
C LEU A 25 9.71 -5.26 -2.89
N HIS A 26 10.90 -5.87 -2.86
CA HIS A 26 11.80 -5.76 -1.71
C HIS A 26 12.63 -4.46 -1.70
N GLU A 27 12.53 -3.62 -2.73
CA GLU A 27 13.25 -2.35 -2.80
C GLU A 27 12.83 -1.43 -1.63
N ASN A 28 11.51 -1.28 -1.42
CA ASN A 28 10.97 -0.48 -0.31
C ASN A 28 11.26 -1.12 1.05
N THR A 29 11.16 -2.45 1.17
CA THR A 29 11.46 -3.14 2.44
C THR A 29 12.94 -3.07 2.80
N SER A 30 13.83 -3.01 1.80
CA SER A 30 15.27 -2.79 2.03
C SER A 30 15.59 -1.38 2.52
N SER A 31 14.66 -0.44 2.33
CA SER A 31 14.80 0.96 2.72
C SER A 31 14.35 1.26 4.15
N VAL A 32 13.89 0.26 4.90
CA VAL A 32 13.45 0.39 6.30
C VAL A 32 14.21 -0.54 7.24
N ALA A 33 14.00 -0.32 8.55
CA ALA A 33 14.64 -1.11 9.58
C ALA A 33 14.30 -2.60 9.43
N PRO A 34 15.27 -3.51 9.66
CA PRO A 34 16.61 -3.25 10.19
C PRO A 34 17.67 -2.94 9.12
N PHE A 35 17.34 -2.98 7.82
CA PHE A 35 18.31 -2.93 6.73
C PHE A 35 18.79 -1.52 6.40
N ARG A 36 17.93 -0.52 6.57
CA ARG A 36 18.24 0.90 6.37
C ARG A 36 17.39 1.78 7.29
N LEU A 37 17.85 3.01 7.54
CA LEU A 37 17.02 4.05 8.16
C LEU A 37 16.24 4.84 7.11
N THR A 38 14.92 4.92 7.29
CA THR A 38 14.08 5.93 6.63
C THR A 38 13.75 7.01 7.65
N VAL A 39 14.19 8.25 7.36
CA VAL A 39 14.00 9.41 8.23
C VAL A 39 13.18 10.44 7.47
N THR A 40 12.04 10.82 8.03
CA THR A 40 11.14 11.83 7.43
C THR A 40 11.03 13.00 8.42
N PRO A 41 11.99 13.94 8.41
CA PRO A 41 11.96 15.07 9.33
C PRO A 41 10.70 15.89 9.09
N SER A 42 9.92 16.11 10.14
CA SER A 42 8.72 16.93 10.10
C SER A 42 9.06 18.32 10.62
N VAL A 43 8.84 19.34 9.78
CA VAL A 43 9.01 20.76 10.15
C VAL A 43 10.43 21.10 10.63
N VAL A 44 11.42 20.82 9.79
CA VAL A 44 12.83 21.20 10.01
C VAL A 44 13.27 22.29 9.05
N SER A 45 14.32 23.04 9.42
CA SER A 45 14.96 23.98 8.49
C SER A 45 15.66 23.20 7.37
N LEU A 46 15.58 23.69 6.13
CA LEU A 46 16.33 23.12 5.01
C LEU A 46 17.85 23.29 5.20
N ASP A 47 18.28 24.33 5.92
CA ASP A 47 19.69 24.60 6.21
C ASP A 47 20.26 23.69 7.31
N ASN A 48 19.40 23.16 8.19
CA ASN A 48 19.78 22.22 9.24
C ASN A 48 18.65 21.20 9.48
N PRO A 49 18.55 20.17 8.62
CA PRO A 49 17.49 19.18 8.73
C PRO A 49 17.68 18.22 9.92
N PHE A 50 18.89 18.14 10.50
CA PHE A 50 19.24 17.23 11.59
C PHE A 50 19.87 17.98 12.77
N PRO A 51 19.10 18.80 13.51
CA PRO A 51 19.64 19.61 14.61
C PRO A 51 20.22 18.78 15.76
N ASN A 52 19.79 17.52 15.90
CA ASN A 52 20.28 16.58 16.92
C ASN A 52 21.41 15.66 16.41
N GLY A 53 21.95 15.93 15.21
CA GLY A 53 22.99 15.11 14.58
C GLY A 53 22.43 14.23 13.45
N SER A 54 23.26 14.02 12.42
CA SER A 54 22.92 13.18 11.28
C SER A 54 22.77 11.72 11.74
N PRO A 55 21.64 11.06 11.47
CA PRO A 55 21.48 9.62 11.71
C PRO A 55 22.23 8.76 10.68
N PHE A 56 22.91 9.40 9.71
CA PHE A 56 23.68 8.74 8.65
C PHE A 56 25.19 8.93 8.84
N PRO A 57 26.02 7.92 8.48
CA PRO A 57 25.62 6.65 7.84
C PRO A 57 25.06 5.62 8.84
N TYR A 58 24.05 4.85 8.40
CA TYR A 58 23.55 3.69 9.14
C TYR A 58 24.29 2.44 8.68
N ASN A 59 24.88 1.70 9.62
CA ASN A 59 25.61 0.46 9.35
C ASN A 59 24.80 -0.74 9.82
N PHE A 60 24.29 -1.51 8.86
CA PHE A 60 23.60 -2.77 9.14
C PHE A 60 24.62 -3.89 9.45
N ASP A 61 24.48 -4.54 10.61
CA ASP A 61 25.24 -5.75 10.98
C ASP A 61 24.36 -6.98 10.70
N SER A 62 24.68 -7.72 9.65
CA SER A 62 23.93 -8.93 9.27
C SER A 62 24.11 -10.09 10.27
N ALA A 63 25.19 -10.11 11.04
CA ALA A 63 25.40 -11.11 12.09
C ALA A 63 24.60 -10.80 13.36
N ARG A 64 24.26 -9.53 13.59
CA ARG A 64 23.47 -9.06 14.74
C ARG A 64 22.47 -7.98 14.31
N PRO A 65 21.39 -8.36 13.61
CA PRO A 65 20.39 -7.39 13.17
C PRO A 65 19.74 -6.74 14.40
N THR A 66 19.67 -5.41 14.41
CA THR A 66 18.99 -4.66 15.46
C THR A 66 17.94 -3.75 14.84
N PHE A 67 16.83 -3.56 15.56
CA PHE A 67 15.87 -2.51 15.23
C PHE A 67 16.32 -1.22 15.92
N PRO A 68 16.81 -0.22 15.16
CA PRO A 68 17.32 1.03 15.73
C PRO A 68 16.19 1.76 16.44
N SER A 69 16.49 2.28 17.64
CA SER A 69 15.54 3.10 18.40
C SER A 69 15.64 4.58 18.08
N GLU A 70 16.66 5.00 17.34
CA GLU A 70 16.85 6.37 16.88
C GLU A 70 17.14 6.37 15.37
N PRO A 71 16.63 7.35 14.61
CA PRO A 71 15.72 8.41 15.06
C PRO A 71 14.33 7.87 15.44
N LEU A 72 13.59 8.62 16.26
CA LEU A 72 12.21 8.28 16.62
C LEU A 72 11.28 8.29 15.39
N TYR A 73 10.19 7.52 15.50
CA TYR A 73 9.12 7.42 14.50
C TYR A 73 9.58 7.06 13.08
N GLN A 74 10.37 5.99 12.94
CA GLN A 74 10.83 5.49 11.64
C GLN A 74 9.70 4.83 10.86
N GLY A 75 9.80 4.90 9.52
CA GLY A 75 8.89 4.19 8.63
C GLY A 75 9.14 2.68 8.63
N PHE A 76 8.07 1.88 8.50
CA PHE A 76 8.12 0.44 8.29
C PHE A 76 7.27 0.05 7.09
N PHE A 77 7.70 -0.98 6.35
CA PHE A 77 6.98 -1.57 5.23
C PHE A 77 6.85 -3.08 5.43
N PRO A 78 5.92 -3.54 6.30
CA PRO A 78 5.69 -4.97 6.47
C PRO A 78 5.03 -5.55 5.21
N ILE A 79 5.45 -6.75 4.81
CA ILE A 79 4.77 -7.55 3.78
C ILE A 79 3.91 -8.60 4.50
N PRO A 80 2.59 -8.69 4.23
CA PRO A 80 1.76 -9.75 4.77
C PRO A 80 2.28 -11.14 4.35
N PRO A 81 2.32 -12.13 5.26
CA PRO A 81 2.79 -13.47 4.94
C PRO A 81 1.85 -14.21 3.96
N ASP A 82 0.61 -13.77 3.85
CA ASP A 82 -0.47 -14.32 3.04
C ASP A 82 -0.81 -13.47 1.81
N LEU A 83 0.08 -12.55 1.42
CA LEU A 83 -0.08 -11.69 0.24
C LEU A 83 -0.29 -12.54 -1.04
N LYS A 84 -1.43 -12.36 -1.70
CA LYS A 84 -1.74 -13.04 -2.97
C LYS A 84 -1.32 -12.19 -4.15
N THR A 85 -0.88 -12.84 -5.23
CA THR A 85 -0.62 -12.12 -6.49
C THR A 85 -1.93 -11.76 -7.19
N THR A 86 -1.89 -10.68 -7.96
CA THR A 86 -3.05 -10.26 -8.75
C THR A 86 -3.42 -11.34 -9.78
N GLU A 87 -4.70 -11.66 -9.84
CA GLU A 87 -5.27 -12.59 -10.80
C GLU A 87 -6.19 -11.85 -11.77
N GLN A 88 -6.01 -12.10 -13.07
CA GLN A 88 -6.84 -11.55 -14.12
C GLN A 88 -7.68 -12.65 -14.77
N TYR A 89 -9.00 -12.52 -14.64
CA TYR A 89 -9.98 -13.30 -15.36
C TYR A 89 -10.38 -12.55 -16.62
N SER A 90 -10.39 -13.24 -17.76
CA SER A 90 -10.83 -12.67 -19.04
C SER A 90 -11.84 -13.59 -19.71
N TRP A 91 -12.81 -13.01 -20.40
CA TRP A 91 -13.76 -13.75 -21.21
C TRP A 91 -14.11 -12.97 -22.47
N ASN A 92 -14.35 -13.70 -23.56
CA ASN A 92 -14.83 -13.17 -24.81
C ASN A 92 -15.96 -14.04 -25.37
N PHE A 93 -16.96 -13.38 -25.93
CA PHE A 93 -18.08 -14.02 -26.61
C PHE A 93 -18.29 -13.34 -27.96
N GLY A 94 -18.34 -14.13 -29.02
CA GLY A 94 -18.58 -13.65 -30.38
C GLY A 94 -19.69 -14.45 -31.04
N ILE A 95 -20.65 -13.76 -31.65
CA ILE A 95 -21.68 -14.37 -32.49
C ILE A 95 -21.68 -13.72 -33.87
N GLN A 96 -21.78 -14.56 -34.88
CA GLN A 96 -21.84 -14.16 -36.28
C GLN A 96 -22.95 -14.94 -36.95
N ARG A 97 -23.83 -14.25 -37.69
CA ARG A 97 -24.90 -14.89 -38.45
C ARG A 97 -25.13 -14.21 -39.79
N GLN A 98 -25.18 -15.02 -40.84
CA GLN A 98 -25.74 -14.61 -42.11
C GLN A 98 -27.27 -14.74 -42.05
N VAL A 99 -27.99 -13.61 -42.07
CA VAL A 99 -29.45 -13.55 -41.93
C VAL A 99 -30.13 -13.73 -43.29
N THR A 100 -29.59 -13.12 -44.33
CA THR A 100 -29.99 -13.29 -45.73
C THR A 100 -28.74 -13.48 -46.60
N PRO A 101 -28.86 -13.87 -47.89
CA PRO A 101 -27.71 -13.91 -48.79
C PRO A 101 -26.93 -12.58 -48.88
N SER A 102 -27.57 -11.46 -48.55
CA SER A 102 -27.01 -10.10 -48.60
C SER A 102 -26.79 -9.43 -47.25
N LEU A 103 -27.19 -10.06 -46.12
CA LEU A 103 -27.09 -9.47 -44.78
C LEU A 103 -26.35 -10.38 -43.81
N PHE A 104 -25.27 -9.84 -43.23
CA PHE A 104 -24.46 -10.48 -42.20
C PHE A 104 -24.40 -9.60 -40.96
N VAL A 105 -24.58 -10.20 -39.78
CA VAL A 105 -24.55 -9.50 -38.50
C VAL A 105 -23.50 -10.17 -37.61
N SER A 106 -22.70 -9.35 -36.93
CA SER A 106 -21.74 -9.79 -35.93
C SER A 106 -21.86 -8.98 -34.65
N GLY A 107 -21.62 -9.63 -33.52
CA GLY A 107 -21.52 -9.00 -32.22
C GLY A 107 -20.43 -9.69 -31.41
N THR A 108 -19.61 -8.89 -30.74
CA THR A 108 -18.54 -9.38 -29.85
C THR A 108 -18.63 -8.65 -28.52
N TYR A 109 -18.45 -9.40 -27.44
CA TYR A 109 -18.34 -8.90 -26.08
C TYR A 109 -17.03 -9.41 -25.48
N VAL A 110 -16.33 -8.54 -24.77
CA VAL A 110 -15.09 -8.87 -24.04
C VAL A 110 -15.24 -8.29 -22.64
N GLY A 111 -14.88 -9.07 -21.63
CA GLY A 111 -14.84 -8.63 -20.25
C GLY A 111 -13.59 -9.10 -19.54
N THR A 112 -13.23 -8.35 -18.51
CA THR A 112 -12.06 -8.59 -17.67
C THR A 112 -12.45 -8.35 -16.22
N HIS A 113 -11.88 -9.13 -15.31
CA HIS A 113 -12.07 -8.97 -13.89
C HIS A 113 -10.75 -9.26 -13.19
N LEU A 114 -10.27 -8.31 -12.39
CA LEU A 114 -9.06 -8.48 -11.62
C LEU A 114 -9.42 -8.58 -10.14
N ILE A 115 -8.79 -9.53 -9.47
CA ILE A 115 -8.83 -9.68 -8.01
C ILE A 115 -7.42 -9.70 -7.46
N HIS A 116 -7.27 -9.51 -6.16
CA HIS A 116 -5.98 -9.44 -5.51
C HIS A 116 -5.08 -8.34 -6.08
N THR A 117 -5.69 -7.24 -6.51
CA THR A 117 -4.94 -6.06 -6.95
C THR A 117 -4.32 -5.39 -5.73
N TRP A 118 -3.00 -5.20 -5.75
CA TRP A 118 -2.29 -4.63 -4.62
C TRP A 118 -2.63 -3.15 -4.40
N SER A 119 -2.82 -2.82 -3.14
CA SER A 119 -2.95 -1.47 -2.59
C SER A 119 -2.02 -1.33 -1.38
N ALA A 120 -2.14 -0.22 -0.66
CA ALA A 120 -1.39 0.03 0.55
C ALA A 120 -2.30 0.57 1.66
N VAL A 121 -2.05 0.14 2.88
CA VAL A 121 -2.72 0.61 4.09
C VAL A 121 -1.70 1.02 5.13
N ASP A 122 -1.85 2.22 5.72
CA ASP A 122 -1.04 2.61 6.88
C ASP A 122 -1.64 1.98 8.15
N LEU A 123 -0.93 1.02 8.74
CA LEU A 123 -1.29 0.36 9.99
C LEU A 123 -1.07 1.25 11.22
N ASN A 124 -0.31 2.34 11.09
CA ASN A 124 -0.06 3.27 12.18
C ASN A 124 -0.34 4.73 11.77
N PRO A 125 -1.56 5.03 11.30
CA PRO A 125 -1.88 6.33 10.74
C PRO A 125 -1.89 7.40 11.83
N GLY A 126 -1.54 8.64 11.46
CA GLY A 126 -1.77 9.81 12.30
C GLY A 126 -3.27 10.11 12.36
N LEU A 127 -3.89 9.95 13.53
CA LEU A 127 -5.33 10.14 13.68
C LEU A 127 -5.68 11.61 13.85
N PHE A 128 -6.67 12.12 13.15
CA PHE A 128 -7.19 13.47 13.40
C PHE A 128 -7.93 13.55 14.74
N ILE A 129 -7.60 14.54 15.56
CA ILE A 129 -8.22 14.79 16.87
C ILE A 129 -8.85 16.19 16.84
N PRO A 130 -10.19 16.29 16.92
CA PRO A 130 -10.87 17.59 16.88
C PRO A 130 -10.68 18.35 18.21
N GLY A 131 -10.76 19.68 18.13
CA GLY A 131 -10.76 20.57 19.30
C GLY A 131 -9.39 21.10 19.69
N ASN A 132 -9.34 21.69 20.88
CA ASN A 132 -8.13 22.27 21.48
C ASN A 132 -7.63 21.39 22.63
N CYS A 133 -6.32 21.28 22.72
CA CYS A 133 -5.58 20.51 23.70
C CYS A 133 -4.62 21.41 24.46
N VAL A 134 -4.21 20.97 25.64
CA VAL A 134 -3.25 21.68 26.49
C VAL A 134 -1.81 21.28 26.15
N ALA A 135 -0.85 22.07 26.62
CA ALA A 135 0.57 21.72 26.52
C ALA A 135 0.84 20.33 27.13
N GLY A 136 1.68 19.54 26.49
CA GLY A 136 2.00 18.15 26.83
C GLY A 136 1.10 17.11 26.18
N GLN A 137 -0.14 17.46 25.80
CA GLN A 137 -1.00 16.53 25.07
C GLN A 137 -0.52 16.40 23.62
N TYR A 138 -0.40 15.16 23.13
CA TYR A 138 -0.02 14.88 21.75
C TYR A 138 1.26 15.59 21.29
N GLY A 139 2.22 15.83 22.20
CA GLY A 139 3.48 16.52 21.89
C GLY A 139 3.37 18.04 21.70
N LEU A 140 2.24 18.65 22.06
CA LEU A 140 2.07 20.11 22.00
C LEU A 140 2.97 20.80 23.03
N THR A 141 3.65 21.87 22.62
CA THR A 141 4.46 22.71 23.51
C THR A 141 3.66 23.83 24.16
N SER A 142 2.47 24.14 23.62
CA SER A 142 1.55 25.17 24.11
C SER A 142 0.10 24.75 23.84
N SER A 143 -0.86 25.39 24.52
CA SER A 143 -2.29 25.14 24.26
C SER A 143 -2.66 25.56 22.83
N GLY A 144 -3.45 24.74 22.14
CA GLY A 144 -3.87 25.02 20.76
C GLY A 144 -4.63 23.85 20.14
N PRO A 145 -4.82 23.85 18.81
CA PRO A 145 -5.50 22.74 18.13
C PRO A 145 -4.80 21.40 18.42
N CYS A 146 -5.58 20.37 18.79
CA CYS A 146 -5.05 19.04 19.07
C CYS A 146 -4.33 18.43 17.86
N THR A 147 -4.73 18.82 16.65
CA THR A 147 -4.15 18.35 15.38
C THR A 147 -3.32 19.45 14.74
N GLN A 148 -2.03 19.18 14.54
CA GLN A 148 -1.08 20.06 13.85
C GLN A 148 -0.16 19.23 12.95
N SER A 149 0.43 19.85 11.92
CA SER A 149 1.34 19.14 11.00
C SER A 149 2.63 18.67 11.69
N ASN A 150 3.05 19.32 12.77
CA ASN A 150 4.26 18.98 13.55
C ASN A 150 4.03 17.90 14.62
N ASN A 151 2.78 17.45 14.84
CA ASN A 151 2.44 16.51 15.90
C ASN A 151 1.77 15.20 15.40
N VAL A 152 1.95 14.90 14.10
CA VAL A 152 1.39 13.69 13.46
C VAL A 152 1.88 12.43 14.16
N ASN A 153 3.18 12.37 14.49
CA ASN A 153 3.83 11.20 15.10
C ASN A 153 3.27 10.85 16.49
N GLN A 154 3.02 11.86 17.32
CA GLN A 154 2.47 11.70 18.67
C GLN A 154 0.99 11.31 18.68
N ARG A 155 0.31 11.41 17.52
CA ARG A 155 -1.10 11.05 17.33
C ARG A 155 -1.28 9.80 16.47
N ARG A 156 -0.21 9.04 16.26
CA ARG A 156 -0.29 7.76 15.55
C ARG A 156 -1.07 6.72 16.37
N LEU A 157 -1.84 5.89 15.68
CA LEU A 157 -2.74 4.90 16.29
C LEU A 157 -2.07 4.07 17.39
N LEU A 158 -0.87 3.52 17.15
CA LEU A 158 -0.17 2.69 18.13
C LEU A 158 0.29 3.49 19.36
N GLN A 159 0.78 4.72 19.16
CA GLN A 159 1.17 5.62 20.25
C GLN A 159 -0.03 5.96 21.15
N LEU A 160 -1.21 6.14 20.56
CA LEU A 160 -2.44 6.42 21.29
C LEU A 160 -3.02 5.18 21.97
N THR A 161 -2.89 4.02 21.34
CA THR A 161 -3.44 2.75 21.86
C THR A 161 -2.64 2.24 23.06
N ASN A 162 -1.30 2.32 23.01
CA ASN A 162 -0.45 1.92 24.12
C ASN A 162 0.78 2.84 24.26
N PRO A 163 0.63 4.02 24.88
CA PRO A 163 1.70 5.02 24.99
C PRO A 163 2.89 4.57 25.86
N ASN A 164 2.70 3.55 26.70
CA ASN A 164 3.73 3.03 27.60
C ASN A 164 4.44 1.80 27.04
N ALA A 165 4.08 1.32 25.84
CA ALA A 165 4.76 0.17 25.24
C ALA A 165 6.23 0.50 25.00
N ALA A 166 7.11 -0.46 25.26
CA ALA A 166 8.53 -0.28 25.01
C ALA A 166 8.76 0.10 23.54
N LYS A 167 9.50 1.18 23.29
CA LYS A 167 9.85 1.70 21.95
C LYS A 167 8.65 2.08 21.08
N VAL A 168 7.45 2.34 21.63
CA VAL A 168 6.31 2.79 20.82
C VAL A 168 6.60 4.07 20.02
N ASN A 169 7.42 4.96 20.59
CA ASN A 169 7.89 6.19 19.95
C ASN A 169 8.88 5.96 18.79
N THR A 170 9.34 4.73 18.54
CA THR A 170 10.15 4.41 17.37
C THR A 170 9.29 4.04 16.16
N LEU A 171 8.00 3.74 16.38
CA LEU A 171 7.07 3.30 15.35
C LEU A 171 6.42 4.51 14.65
N GLY A 172 6.93 4.84 13.47
CA GLY A 172 6.37 5.85 12.56
C GLY A 172 5.26 5.28 11.69
N SER A 173 5.16 5.74 10.44
CA SER A 173 4.20 5.16 9.48
C SER A 173 4.52 3.70 9.21
N MET A 174 3.49 2.88 9.08
CA MET A 174 3.63 1.45 8.82
C MET A 174 2.77 1.10 7.62
N GLU A 175 3.32 1.30 6.43
CA GLU A 175 2.59 1.07 5.20
C GLU A 175 2.74 -0.39 4.78
N GLN A 176 1.64 -1.14 4.90
CA GLN A 176 1.55 -2.54 4.54
C GLN A 176 0.90 -2.68 3.16
N LEU A 177 1.35 -3.65 2.36
CA LEU A 177 0.63 -4.05 1.15
C LEU A 177 -0.71 -4.71 1.50
N ASP A 178 -1.74 -4.38 0.75
CA ASP A 178 -3.08 -4.97 0.86
C ASP A 178 -3.49 -5.61 -0.47
N ASP A 179 -3.97 -6.85 -0.46
CA ASP A 179 -4.43 -7.58 -1.65
C ASP A 179 -5.97 -7.68 -1.71
N GLY A 180 -6.68 -6.77 -1.02
CA GLY A 180 -8.14 -6.73 -1.01
C GLY A 180 -8.77 -6.08 -2.25
N GLY A 181 -7.96 -5.45 -3.10
CA GLY A 181 -8.45 -4.70 -4.25
C GLY A 181 -9.10 -5.58 -5.33
N THR A 182 -10.15 -5.04 -5.96
CA THR A 182 -10.92 -5.71 -7.02
C THR A 182 -11.29 -4.71 -8.11
N MET A 183 -11.12 -5.09 -9.38
CA MET A 183 -11.48 -4.28 -10.55
C MET A 183 -12.38 -5.09 -11.51
N ARG A 184 -13.36 -4.43 -12.13
CA ARG A 184 -14.33 -5.01 -13.07
C ARG A 184 -14.34 -4.24 -14.38
#